data_AF-A0A3A5AXI7-F1
#
_entry.id   AF-A0A3A5AXI7-F1
#
_cell.length_a   1.000
_cell.length_b   1.000
_cell.length_c   1.000
_cell.angle_alpha   90.00
_cell.angle_beta   90.00
_cell.angle_gamma   90.00
#
_symmetry.space_group_name_H-M   'P 1'
#
loop_
_entity.id
_entity.type
_entity.pdbx_description
1 polymer ?
#
loop_
_entity_poly.entity_id
_entity_poly.type
_entity_poly.pdbx_seq_one_letter_code
_entity_poly.pdbx_strand_id
1 'polypeptide(L)' 'MPVKHRTKHLVGRINLVQEERFRLVTQRGKAYLLALAYNSSISSDDLNEWHVKGSRVCVEYEGEPNLESCVVHKAHEC' A
#
# COMPACT_ATOMS: atom_id res chain seq x y z
N MET A 1 -12.25 21.25 -13.91
CA MET A 1 -10.78 21.14 -14.10
C MET A 1 -10.36 19.76 -13.63
N PRO A 2 -9.64 18.94 -14.40
CA PRO A 2 -9.21 17.64 -13.90
C PRO A 2 -8.15 17.87 -12.82
N VAL A 3 -8.47 17.47 -11.59
CA VAL A 3 -7.49 17.38 -10.50
C VAL A 3 -6.47 16.32 -10.95
N LYS A 4 -5.26 16.75 -11.30
CA LYS A 4 -4.15 15.80 -11.48
C LYS A 4 -3.87 15.18 -10.12
N HIS A 5 -4.42 13.99 -9.86
CA HIS A 5 -4.07 13.25 -8.66
C HIS A 5 -2.56 12.96 -8.73
N ARG A 6 -1.80 13.53 -7.79
CA ARG A 6 -0.36 13.28 -7.70
C ARG A 6 -0.18 11.90 -7.09
N THR A 7 0.19 10.96 -7.94
CA THR A 7 0.58 9.63 -7.52
C THR A 7 1.88 9.71 -6.71
N LYS A 8 1.88 9.12 -5.52
CA LYS A 8 2.99 9.05 -4.57
C LYS A 8 3.51 7.61 -4.51
N HIS A 9 4.78 7.45 -4.13
CA HIS A 9 5.42 6.15 -4.01
C HIS A 9 5.90 5.92 -2.57
N LEU A 10 5.79 4.68 -2.10
CA LEU A 10 6.30 4.27 -0.79
C LEU A 10 6.95 2.89 -0.91
N VAL A 11 7.99 2.65 -0.11
CA VAL A 11 8.69 1.36 -0.08
C VAL A 11 8.87 0.93 1.37
N GLY A 12 8.54 -0.31 1.66
CA GLY A 12 8.61 -0.85 3.02
C GLY A 12 8.31 -2.34 3.08
N ARG A 13 7.97 -2.83 4.27
CA ARG A 13 7.47 -4.18 4.48
C ARG A 13 6.05 -4.12 5.00
N ILE A 14 5.22 -5.07 4.61
CA ILE A 14 3.90 -5.21 5.20
C ILE A 14 4.06 -5.79 6.59
N ASN A 15 3.43 -5.18 7.60
CA ASN A 15 3.47 -5.64 8.99
C ASN A 15 2.08 -6.00 9.54
N LEU A 16 1.03 -5.72 8.76
CA LEU A 16 -0.35 -6.07 9.07
C LEU A 16 -1.18 -6.01 7.79
N VAL A 17 -2.06 -6.99 7.60
CA VAL A 17 -3.10 -7.02 6.56
C VAL A 17 -4.44 -7.21 7.25
N GLN A 18 -5.43 -6.39 6.88
CA GLN A 18 -6.81 -6.42 7.39
C GLN A 18 -7.76 -6.13 6.23
N GLU A 19 -8.44 -7.15 5.72
CA GLU A 19 -9.32 -7.04 4.55
C GLU A 19 -8.57 -6.38 3.38
N GLU A 20 -9.06 -5.24 2.88
CA GLU A 20 -8.45 -4.46 1.79
C GLU A 20 -7.46 -3.39 2.28
N ARG A 21 -7.14 -3.37 3.58
CA ARG A 21 -6.23 -2.41 4.21
C ARG A 21 -4.97 -3.09 4.70
N PHE A 22 -3.85 -2.38 4.63
CA PHE A 22 -2.57 -2.91 5.11
C PHE A 22 -1.66 -1.81 5.66
N ARG A 23 -0.77 -2.21 6.58
CA ARG A 23 0.26 -1.32 7.12
C ARG A 23 1.60 -1.61 6.46
N LEU A 24 2.16 -0.60 5.82
CA LEU A 24 3.52 -0.63 5.29
C LEU A 24 4.46 0.10 6.25
N VAL A 25 5.49 -0.60 6.73
CA VAL A 25 6.57 -0.04 7.55
C VAL A 25 7.78 0.21 6.67
N THR A 26 8.15 1.48 6.53
CA THR A 26 9.33 1.91 5.78
C THR A 26 10.63 1.56 6.51
N GLN A 27 11.76 1.60 5.79
CA GLN A 27 13.09 1.38 6.39
C GLN A 27 13.44 2.36 7.53
N ARG A 28 12.77 3.53 7.58
CA ARG A 28 12.94 4.52 8.66
C ARG A 28 12.04 4.24 9.87
N GLY A 29 11.35 3.10 9.91
CA GLY A 29 10.43 2.72 10.97
C GLY A 29 9.07 3.42 10.94
N LYS A 30 8.82 4.28 9.95
CA LYS A 30 7.50 4.93 9.80
C LYS A 30 6.50 3.93 9.23
N ALA A 31 5.37 3.78 9.91
CA ALA A 31 4.24 2.97 9.48
C ALA A 31 3.18 3.83 8.78
N TYR A 32 2.62 3.30 7.70
CA TYR A 32 1.58 3.94 6.91
C TYR A 32 0.43 2.96 6.71
N LEU A 33 -0.78 3.36 7.10
CA LEU A 33 -2.01 2.63 6.79
C LEU A 33 -2.47 3.04 5.38
N LEU A 34 -2.65 2.04 4.53
CA LEU A 34 -3.01 2.17 3.12
C LEU A 34 -4.22 1.27 2.83
N ALA A 35 -5.07 1.66 1.88
CA ALA A 35 -6.17 0.84 1.38
C ALA A 35 -5.93 0.49 -0.09
N LEU A 36 -6.19 -0.76 -0.48
CA LEU A 36 -6.21 -1.15 -1.89
C LEU A 36 -7.37 -0.48 -2.62
N ALA A 37 -7.14 -0.08 -3.87
CA ALA A 37 -8.22 0.29 -4.76
C ALA A 37 -9.10 -0.93 -5.03
N TYR A 38 -10.42 -0.74 -5.10
CA TYR A 38 -11.38 -1.81 -5.42
C TYR A 38 -11.07 -2.52 -6.76
N ASN A 39 -10.49 -1.80 -7.72
CA ASN A 39 -10.08 -2.32 -9.02
C ASN A 39 -8.56 -2.58 -9.12
N SER A 40 -7.88 -2.73 -7.97
CA SER A 40 -6.47 -3.08 -7.98
C SER A 40 -6.28 -4.47 -8.59
N SER A 41 -5.17 -4.66 -9.29
CA SER A 41 -4.75 -5.98 -9.80
C SER A 41 -4.19 -6.90 -8.70
N ILE A 42 -4.23 -6.43 -7.45
CA ILE A 42 -3.59 -7.01 -6.29
C ILE A 42 -4.66 -7.33 -5.28
N SER A 43 -4.62 -8.55 -4.80
CA SER A 43 -5.56 -9.08 -3.84
C SER A 43 -5.03 -9.00 -2.41
N SER A 44 -5.91 -9.21 -1.44
CA SER A 44 -5.50 -9.45 -0.05
C SER A 44 -4.58 -10.65 0.10
N ASP A 45 -4.68 -11.65 -0.78
CA ASP A 45 -3.86 -12.86 -0.73
C ASP A 45 -2.41 -12.55 -1.11
N ASP A 46 -2.19 -11.71 -2.14
CA ASP A 46 -0.85 -11.22 -2.50
C ASP A 46 -0.20 -10.44 -1.35
N LEU A 47 -0.97 -9.57 -0.68
CA LEU A 47 -0.50 -8.81 0.48
C LEU A 47 -0.14 -9.73 1.66
N ASN A 48 -0.95 -10.75 1.90
CA ASN A 48 -0.70 -11.74 2.95
C ASN A 48 0.55 -12.56 2.64
N GLU A 49 0.75 -12.98 1.39
CA GLU A 49 1.95 -13.68 0.97
C GLU A 49 3.21 -12.84 1.22
N TRP A 50 3.21 -11.57 0.79
CA TRP A 50 4.34 -10.66 1.02
C TRP A 50 4.58 -10.37 2.50
N HIS A 51 3.52 -10.29 3.31
CA HIS A 51 3.62 -10.15 4.76
C HIS A 51 4.30 -11.37 5.40
N VAL A 52 3.84 -12.59 5.07
CA VAL A 52 4.40 -13.84 5.60
C VAL A 52 5.86 -14.03 5.18
N LYS A 53 6.21 -13.66 3.93
CA LYS A 53 7.58 -13.70 3.42
C LYS A 53 8.49 -12.61 4.02
N GLY A 54 7.92 -11.57 4.62
CA GLY A 54 8.68 -10.38 5.04
C GLY A 54 9.27 -9.60 3.86
N SER A 55 8.64 -9.72 2.70
CA SER A 55 9.08 -9.13 1.44
C SER A 55 9.11 -7.61 1.49
N ARG A 56 10.03 -7.03 0.73
CA ARG A 56 10.03 -5.58 0.50
C ARG A 56 8.98 -5.31 -0.58
N VAL A 57 8.11 -4.34 -0.34
CA VAL A 57 7.00 -4.01 -1.23
C VAL A 57 7.12 -2.54 -1.63
N CYS A 58 6.97 -2.31 -2.93
CA CYS A 58 6.95 -1.01 -3.56
C CYS A 58 5.50 -0.68 -3.93
N VAL A 59 4.95 0.42 -3.42
CA VAL A 59 3.53 0.81 -3.61
C VAL A 59 3.41 2.17 -4.28
N GLU A 60 2.42 2.29 -5.17
CA GLU A 60 2.00 3.49 -5.87
C GLU A 60 0.58 3.84 -5.40
N TYR A 61 0.41 5.01 -4.79
CA TYR A 61 -0.83 5.41 -4.13
C TYR A 61 -1.18 6.87 -4.33
N GLU A 62 -2.44 7.21 -4.11
CA GLU A 62 -2.96 8.58 -4.11
C GLU A 62 -3.60 8.93 -2.77
N GLY A 63 -3.81 10.23 -2.53
CA GLY A 63 -4.38 10.74 -1.29
C GLY A 63 -3.39 10.87 -0.14
N GLU A 64 -3.92 10.94 1.07
CA GLU A 64 -3.14 11.15 2.29
C GLU A 64 -3.06 9.85 3.11
N PRO A 65 -1.86 9.29 3.33
CA PRO A 65 -1.70 8.07 4.11
C PRO A 65 -2.31 8.19 5.50
N ASN A 66 -2.79 7.06 6.05
CA ASN A 66 -3.52 6.98 7.31
C ASN A 66 -4.92 7.63 7.31
N LEU A 67 -5.37 8.19 6.18
CA LEU A 67 -6.76 8.61 5.97
C LEU A 67 -7.44 7.71 4.94
N GLU A 68 -8.77 7.72 4.92
CA GLU A 68 -9.57 6.94 3.96
C GLU A 68 -9.39 7.39 2.51
N SER A 69 -8.85 8.59 2.31
CA SER A 69 -8.47 9.08 0.98
C SER A 69 -7.27 8.35 0.39
N CYS A 70 -6.55 7.53 1.17
CA CYS A 70 -5.38 6.81 0.70
C CYS A 70 -5.75 5.55 -0.07
N VAL A 71 -5.51 5.58 -1.38
CA VAL A 71 -5.85 4.49 -2.29
C VAL A 71 -4.61 4.02 -3.03
N VAL A 72 -4.29 2.74 -2.91
CA VAL A 72 -3.17 2.06 -3.57
C VAL A 72 -3.65 1.49 -4.89
N HIS A 73 -3.10 2.01 -5.98
CA HIS A 73 -3.44 1.56 -7.33
C HIS A 73 -2.54 0.41 -7.79
N LYS A 74 -1.27 0.43 -7.37
CA LYS A 74 -0.30 -0.64 -7.67
C LYS A 74 0.60 -0.92 -6.49
N ALA A 75 1.01 -2.17 -6.37
CA ALA A 75 2.01 -2.67 -5.45
C ALA A 75 2.71 -3.89 -6.08
N HIS A 76 3.96 -4.12 -5.74
CA HIS A 76 4.70 -5.31 -6.14
C HIS A 76 5.83 -5.56 -5.17
N GLU A 77 6.27 -6.81 -5.10
CA GLU A 77 7.53 -7.15 -4.46
C GLU A 77 8.69 -6.43 -5.17
N CYS A 78 9.56 -5.85 -4.37
CA CYS A 78 10.88 -5.38 -4.78
C CYS A 78 11.95 -6.08 -3.92
#